data_AF-A0A944XQ02-F1
#
_entry.id   AF-A0A944XQ02-F1
#
_cell.length_a   1.000
_cell.length_b   1.000
_cell.length_c   1.000
_cell.angle_alpha   90.00
_cell.angle_beta   90.00
_cell.angle_gamma   90.00
#
_symmetry.space_group_name_H-M   'P 1'
#
loop_
_entity.id
_entity.type
_entity.pdbx_description
1 polymer ?
#
loop_
_entity_poly.entity_id
_entity_poly.type
_entity_poly.pdbx_seq_one_letter_code
_entity_poly.pdbx_strand_id
1 'polypeptide(L)'
;SGWQHWQIVYQLEIFGQGDSQVWTIDFGQTDKPKLHKGDLGKINLYEGISSSEMSGLIEGTTSWDYVTLCGNYRTFNNIYRVTDGGFELPPEDKSNYALEPLMDIFPWDKDMDRRKFMRDVQRWKGNA
;
A
#
# COMPACT_ATOMS: atom_id res chain seq x y z
N SER A 1 10.17 7.92 14.08
CA SER A 1 10.43 7.37 12.72
C SER A 1 10.39 8.48 11.69
N GLY A 2 10.85 8.26 10.45
CA GLY A 2 10.72 9.26 9.36
C GLY A 2 9.26 9.69 9.15
N TRP A 3 8.32 8.76 9.32
CA TRP A 3 6.88 9.03 9.20
C TRP A 3 6.34 10.09 10.15
N GLN A 4 6.74 10.07 11.42
CA GLN A 4 6.34 11.11 12.38
C GLN A 4 7.08 12.43 12.14
N HIS A 5 8.35 12.37 11.75
CA HIS A 5 9.13 13.57 11.43
C HIS A 5 8.53 14.35 10.25
N TRP A 6 8.02 13.65 9.24
CA TRP A 6 7.33 14.22 8.08
C TRP A 6 5.82 14.34 8.27
N GLN A 7 5.29 13.97 9.45
CA GLN A 7 3.87 14.04 9.79
C GLN A 7 2.97 13.38 8.73
N ILE A 8 3.40 12.22 8.22
CA ILE A 8 2.74 11.53 7.11
C ILE A 8 1.32 11.11 7.53
N VAL A 9 0.34 11.41 6.69
CA VAL A 9 -0.98 10.78 6.77
C VAL A 9 -1.06 9.68 5.70
N TYR A 10 -1.15 8.44 6.15
CA TYR A 10 -1.27 7.26 5.30
C TYR A 10 -2.72 6.80 5.22
N GLN A 11 -3.23 6.55 4.01
CA GLN A 11 -4.55 6.00 3.79
C GLN A 11 -4.49 4.68 3.01
N LEU A 12 -5.19 3.67 3.54
CA LEU A 12 -5.47 2.41 2.88
C LEU A 12 -6.95 2.37 2.49
N GLU A 13 -7.22 2.21 1.19
CA GLU A 13 -8.56 1.97 0.66
C GLU A 13 -8.68 0.53 0.15
N ILE A 14 -9.65 -0.21 0.67
CA ILE A 14 -10.01 -1.55 0.19
C ILE A 14 -11.35 -1.47 -0.55
N PHE A 15 -11.33 -1.73 -1.86
CA PHE A 15 -12.52 -1.60 -2.72
C PHE A 15 -12.96 -2.93 -3.34
N GLY A 16 -14.16 -2.99 -3.95
CA GLY A 16 -14.62 -4.16 -4.73
C GLY A 16 -15.64 -5.08 -4.04
N GLN A 17 -16.02 -4.82 -2.79
CA GLN A 17 -17.16 -5.46 -2.12
C GLN A 17 -18.20 -4.41 -1.67
N GLY A 18 -18.91 -3.82 -2.63
CA GLY A 18 -19.84 -2.73 -2.36
C GLY A 18 -19.10 -1.42 -2.07
N ASP A 19 -19.35 -0.80 -0.93
CA ASP A 19 -18.69 0.44 -0.52
C ASP A 19 -17.23 0.20 -0.11
N SER A 20 -16.35 1.11 -0.52
CA SER A 20 -14.94 1.08 -0.12
C SER A 20 -14.76 1.16 1.40
N GLN A 21 -13.88 0.33 1.94
CA GLN A 21 -13.42 0.42 3.32
C GLN A 21 -12.14 1.23 3.38
N VAL A 22 -12.21 2.42 3.97
CA VAL A 22 -11.08 3.34 4.09
C VAL A 22 -10.57 3.36 5.52
N TRP A 23 -9.25 3.27 5.68
CA TRP A 23 -8.55 3.36 6.95
C TRP A 23 -7.38 4.33 6.83
N THR A 24 -7.24 5.23 7.79
CA THR A 24 -6.21 6.27 7.76
C THR A 24 -5.38 6.26 9.03
N ILE A 25 -4.06 6.32 8.90
CA ILE A 25 -3.12 6.42 10.02
C ILE A 25 -2.46 7.80 9.97
N ASP A 26 -2.70 8.60 11.00
CA ASP A 26 -2.13 9.94 11.15
C ASP A 26 -0.88 9.88 12.03
N PHE A 27 0.29 10.15 11.44
CA PHE A 27 1.58 10.23 12.14
C PHE A 27 1.96 11.67 12.54
N GLY A 28 1.13 12.67 12.26
CA GLY A 28 1.35 14.06 12.64
C GLY A 28 1.06 14.38 14.11
N GLN A 29 0.44 13.44 14.82
CA GLN A 29 0.13 13.57 16.25
C GLN A 29 1.40 13.51 17.10
N THR A 30 1.50 14.39 18.10
CA THR A 30 2.70 14.58 18.94
C THR A 30 2.99 13.44 19.92
N ASP A 31 1.98 12.65 20.27
CA ASP A 31 2.08 11.54 21.22
C ASP A 31 2.35 10.20 20.50
N LYS A 32 1.40 9.75 19.67
CA LYS A 32 1.45 8.46 18.98
C LYS A 32 0.62 8.51 17.70
N PRO A 33 0.96 7.68 16.69
CA PRO A 33 0.14 7.56 15.50
C PRO A 33 -1.30 7.16 15.86
N LYS A 34 -2.29 7.78 15.21
CA LYS A 34 -3.71 7.48 15.43
C LYS A 34 -4.31 6.79 14.22
N LEU A 35 -5.01 5.68 14.46
CA LEU A 35 -5.79 4.98 13.45
C LEU A 35 -7.21 5.55 13.42
N HIS A 36 -7.68 5.85 12.23
CA HIS A 36 -9.01 6.38 11.93
C HIS A 36 -9.69 5.49 10.90
N LYS A 37 -11.01 5.31 11.07
CA LYS A 37 -11.84 4.73 10.01
C LYS A 37 -12.39 5.88 9.15
N GLY A 38 -12.20 5.79 7.85
CA GLY A 38 -12.55 6.83 6.88
C GLY A 38 -11.41 7.79 6.53
N ASP A 39 -11.71 8.71 5.62
CA ASP A 39 -10.80 9.78 5.18
C ASP A 39 -10.75 10.93 6.20
N LEU A 40 -9.57 11.52 6.38
CA LEU A 40 -9.32 12.71 7.20
C LEU A 40 -9.30 14.02 6.39
N GLY A 41 -9.54 13.95 5.09
CA GLY A 41 -9.46 15.06 4.14
C GLY A 41 -8.02 15.51 3.85
N LYS A 42 -7.03 14.73 4.30
CA LYS A 42 -5.59 14.98 4.14
C LYS A 42 -4.89 13.64 3.96
N ILE A 43 -4.18 13.47 2.84
CA ILE A 43 -3.49 12.23 2.52
C ILE A 43 -2.14 12.58 1.89
N ASN A 44 -1.07 12.03 2.44
CA ASN A 44 0.28 12.14 1.89
C ASN A 44 0.68 10.86 1.17
N LEU A 45 0.30 9.73 1.73
CA LEU A 45 0.57 8.40 1.20
C LEU A 45 -0.74 7.64 1.06
N TYR A 46 -1.00 7.10 -0.11
CA TYR A 46 -2.23 6.37 -0.40
C TYR A 46 -1.92 5.03 -1.05
N GLU A 47 -2.57 3.97 -0.57
CA GLU A 47 -2.63 2.68 -1.24
C GLU A 47 -4.09 2.24 -1.35
N GLY A 48 -4.54 2.02 -2.58
CA GLY A 48 -5.84 1.46 -2.90
C GLY A 48 -5.67 0.07 -3.47
N ILE A 49 -6.35 -0.93 -2.89
CA ILE A 49 -6.30 -2.32 -3.34
C ILE A 49 -7.69 -2.95 -3.38
N SER A 50 -7.96 -3.78 -4.39
CA SER A 50 -9.21 -4.55 -4.38
C SER A 50 -9.23 -5.59 -3.25
N SER A 51 -10.42 -5.90 -2.71
CA SER A 51 -10.58 -6.90 -1.66
C SER A 51 -10.11 -8.29 -2.08
N SER A 52 -10.26 -8.65 -3.36
CA SER A 52 -9.80 -9.94 -3.88
C SER A 52 -8.28 -10.04 -3.89
N GLU A 53 -7.59 -8.98 -4.33
CA GLU A 53 -6.12 -8.95 -4.32
C GLU A 53 -5.57 -8.89 -2.89
N MET A 54 -6.20 -8.12 -1.99
CA MET A 54 -5.81 -8.08 -0.59
C MET A 54 -5.95 -9.46 0.08
N SER A 55 -7.07 -10.16 -0.16
CA SER A 55 -7.25 -11.55 0.32
C SER A 55 -6.19 -12.47 -0.26
N GLY A 56 -5.90 -12.32 -1.56
CA GLY A 56 -4.87 -13.10 -2.24
C GLY A 56 -3.47 -12.89 -1.67
N LEU A 57 -3.13 -11.67 -1.24
CA LEU A 57 -1.85 -11.37 -0.57
C LEU A 57 -1.82 -12.01 0.82
N ILE A 58 -2.89 -11.86 1.61
CA ILE A 58 -3.02 -12.45 2.95
C ILE A 58 -2.89 -13.98 2.91
N GLU A 59 -3.50 -14.63 1.93
CA GLU A 59 -3.52 -16.09 1.78
C GLU A 59 -2.29 -16.64 1.01
N GLY A 60 -1.43 -15.76 0.48
CA GLY A 60 -0.29 -16.16 -0.36
C GLY A 60 -0.69 -16.86 -1.67
N THR A 61 -1.83 -16.46 -2.25
CA THR A 61 -2.40 -17.03 -3.48
C THR A 61 -2.28 -16.12 -4.69
N THR A 62 -1.94 -14.84 -4.49
CA THR A 62 -1.57 -13.89 -5.54
C THR A 62 -0.09 -13.50 -5.44
N SER A 63 0.38 -12.60 -6.30
CA SER A 63 1.71 -12.01 -6.19
C SER A 63 1.72 -10.56 -6.67
N TRP A 64 2.75 -9.80 -6.29
CA TRP A 64 2.81 -8.37 -6.61
C TRP A 64 2.92 -8.08 -8.10
N ASP A 65 3.56 -8.95 -8.88
CA ASP A 65 3.53 -8.89 -10.35
C ASP A 65 2.10 -8.82 -10.87
N TYR A 66 1.23 -9.69 -10.37
CA TYR A 66 -0.16 -9.68 -10.79
C TYR A 66 -0.95 -8.51 -10.23
N VAL A 67 -0.79 -8.23 -8.94
CA VAL A 67 -1.54 -7.17 -8.23
C VAL A 67 -1.27 -5.79 -8.83
N THR A 68 -0.01 -5.51 -9.20
CA THR A 68 0.38 -4.25 -9.84
C THR A 68 -0.09 -4.15 -11.29
N LEU A 69 -0.07 -5.25 -12.05
CA LEU A 69 -0.41 -5.26 -13.47
C LEU A 69 -1.92 -5.34 -13.76
N CYS A 70 -2.72 -5.89 -12.84
CA CYS A 70 -4.17 -6.05 -13.06
C CYS A 70 -4.98 -4.76 -12.86
N GLY A 71 -4.33 -3.65 -12.50
CA GLY A 71 -4.97 -2.33 -12.30
C GLY A 71 -5.81 -2.22 -11.02
N ASN A 72 -5.79 -3.26 -10.19
CA ASN A 72 -6.51 -3.32 -8.91
C ASN A 72 -5.65 -2.90 -7.71
N TYR A 73 -4.44 -2.39 -7.96
CA TYR A 73 -3.59 -1.72 -7.00
C TYR A 73 -3.22 -0.34 -7.51
N ARG A 74 -3.36 0.68 -6.67
CA ARG A 74 -3.11 2.09 -7.00
C ARG A 74 -2.41 2.73 -5.83
N THR A 75 -1.36 3.50 -6.09
CA THR A 75 -0.64 4.20 -5.03
C THR A 75 -0.22 5.59 -5.49
N PHE A 76 -0.12 6.52 -4.54
CA PHE A 76 0.58 7.78 -4.74
C PHE A 76 1.30 8.18 -3.46
N ASN A 77 2.39 8.92 -3.63
CA ASN A 77 3.16 9.49 -2.53
C ASN A 77 3.48 10.95 -2.82
N ASN A 78 2.89 11.84 -2.03
CA ASN A 78 3.08 13.28 -2.09
C ASN A 78 3.57 13.79 -0.73
N ILE A 79 4.80 13.43 -0.36
CA ILE A 79 5.45 13.91 0.86
C ILE A 79 6.37 15.08 0.51
N TYR A 80 6.01 16.26 0.99
CA TYR A 80 6.81 17.48 0.94
C TYR A 80 6.38 18.41 2.07
N ARG A 81 7.21 19.39 2.39
CA ARG A 81 6.91 20.43 3.38
C ARG A 81 7.10 21.80 2.78
N VAL A 82 6.14 22.70 2.99
CA VAL A 82 6.25 24.09 2.59
C VAL A 82 6.89 24.89 3.72
N THR A 83 7.91 25.68 3.39
CA THR A 83 8.61 26.57 4.32
C THR A 83 8.51 28.01 3.85
N ASP A 84 8.90 28.95 4.71
CA ASP A 84 8.98 30.36 4.31
C ASP A 84 10.06 30.53 3.23
N GLY A 85 9.62 30.73 1.98
CA GLY A 85 10.48 30.88 0.82
C GLY A 85 10.87 29.60 0.08
N GLY A 86 10.28 28.43 0.38
CA GLY A 86 10.65 27.19 -0.34
C GLY A 86 9.82 25.94 -0.05
N PHE A 87 10.34 24.82 -0.54
CA PHE A 87 9.83 23.48 -0.27
C PHE A 87 10.98 22.57 0.18
N GLU A 88 10.72 21.73 1.17
CA GLU A 88 11.62 20.66 1.60
C GLU A 88 11.08 19.32 1.09
N LEU A 89 11.97 18.54 0.50
CA LEU A 89 11.69 17.18 0.08
C LEU A 89 12.37 16.19 1.05
N PRO A 90 11.76 15.03 1.29
CA PRO A 90 12.44 13.94 1.95
C PRO A 90 13.77 13.58 1.29
N PRO A 91 14.78 13.10 2.05
CA PRO A 91 16.02 12.60 1.47
C PRO A 91 15.74 11.51 0.42
N GLU A 92 16.55 11.47 -0.64
CA GLU A 92 16.45 10.43 -1.68
C GLU A 92 16.62 9.02 -1.13
N ASP A 93 17.40 8.90 -0.05
CA ASP A 93 17.47 7.69 0.77
C ASP A 93 16.16 7.50 1.55
N LYS A 94 15.23 6.80 0.89
CA LYS A 94 13.90 6.43 1.37
C LYS A 94 13.92 5.30 2.42
N SER A 95 15.10 4.82 2.83
CA SER A 95 15.22 3.73 3.82
C SER A 95 14.56 4.04 5.18
N ASN A 96 14.31 5.32 5.48
CA ASN A 96 13.79 5.78 6.76
C ASN A 96 12.24 5.84 6.83
N TYR A 97 11.56 5.66 5.69
CA TYR A 97 10.11 5.67 5.56
C TYR A 97 9.67 4.86 4.34
N ALA A 98 8.91 3.78 4.57
CA ALA A 98 8.35 2.98 3.50
C ALA A 98 7.35 3.78 2.64
N LEU A 99 7.57 3.83 1.33
CA LEU A 99 6.59 4.39 0.40
C LEU A 99 5.48 3.38 0.07
N GLU A 100 5.67 2.10 0.38
CA GLU A 100 4.76 1.02 0.01
C GLU A 100 4.51 0.09 1.21
N PRO A 101 3.79 0.55 2.25
CA PRO A 101 3.52 -0.20 3.48
C PRO A 101 2.95 -1.60 3.23
N LEU A 102 2.12 -1.78 2.21
CA LEU A 102 1.62 -3.11 1.88
C LEU A 102 2.72 -4.04 1.38
N MET A 103 3.73 -3.53 0.65
CA MET A 103 4.86 -4.34 0.21
C MET A 103 5.82 -4.70 1.36
N ASP A 104 5.89 -3.88 2.41
CA ASP A 104 6.63 -4.24 3.62
C ASP A 104 5.94 -5.39 4.39
N ILE A 105 4.61 -5.35 4.48
CA ILE A 105 3.81 -6.37 5.17
C ILE A 105 3.77 -7.66 4.34
N PHE A 106 3.61 -7.54 3.03
CA PHE A 106 3.59 -8.64 2.08
C PHE A 106 4.80 -8.51 1.14
N PRO A 107 5.99 -8.98 1.51
CA PRO A 107 7.18 -8.80 0.68
C PRO A 107 7.08 -9.53 -0.66
N TRP A 108 7.83 -9.03 -1.64
CA TRP A 108 8.11 -9.73 -2.90
C TRP A 108 8.83 -11.05 -2.62
N ASP A 109 8.06 -12.13 -2.51
CA ASP A 109 8.56 -13.48 -2.30
C ASP A 109 8.58 -14.25 -3.63
N LYS A 110 9.78 -14.62 -4.10
CA LYS A 110 9.96 -15.44 -5.31
C LYS A 110 9.22 -16.78 -5.22
N ASP A 111 9.04 -17.33 -4.01
CA ASP A 111 8.24 -18.53 -3.85
C ASP A 111 6.75 -18.26 -4.05
N MET A 112 6.25 -17.08 -3.70
CA MET A 112 4.87 -16.66 -3.95
C MET A 112 4.61 -16.53 -5.46
N ASP A 113 5.52 -15.90 -6.21
CA ASP A 113 5.44 -15.81 -7.67
C ASP A 113 5.43 -17.21 -8.31
N ARG A 114 6.35 -18.08 -7.88
CA ARG A 114 6.44 -19.46 -8.37
C ARG A 114 5.17 -20.25 -8.06
N ARG A 115 4.63 -20.14 -6.84
CA ARG A 115 3.40 -20.83 -6.42
C ARG A 115 2.21 -20.37 -7.25
N LYS A 116 2.05 -19.07 -7.47
CA LYS A 116 0.98 -18.52 -8.33
C LYS A 116 1.10 -19.03 -9.76
N PHE A 117 2.28 -18.90 -10.36
CA PHE A 117 2.54 -19.37 -11.72
C PHE A 117 2.20 -20.85 -11.89
N MET A 118 2.62 -21.71 -10.96
CA MET A 118 2.34 -23.15 -11.02
C MET A 118 0.84 -23.47 -10.88
N ARG A 119 0.10 -22.73 -10.06
CA ARG A 119 -1.37 -22.88 -9.96
C ARG A 119 -2.05 -22.49 -11.28
N ASP A 120 -1.62 -21.39 -11.90
CA ASP A 120 -2.16 -20.97 -13.19
C ASP A 120 -1.87 -22.04 -14.25
N VAL A 121 -0.65 -22.55 -14.35
CA VAL A 121 -0.32 -23.66 -15.27
C VAL A 121 -1.21 -24.89 -15.04
N GLN A 122 -1.44 -25.29 -13.78
CA GLN A 122 -2.31 -26.43 -13.45
C GLN A 122 -3.76 -26.19 -13.87
N ARG A 123 -4.29 -24.98 -13.60
CA ARG A 123 -5.67 -24.61 -13.96
C ARG A 123 -5.91 -24.67 -15.46
N TRP A 124 -4.92 -24.26 -16.26
CA TRP A 124 -5.04 -24.26 -17.72
C TRP A 124 -4.85 -25.65 -18.32
N LYS A 125 -3.96 -26.49 -17.76
CA LYS A 125 -3.76 -27.87 -18.21
C LYS A 125 -4.94 -28.80 -17.89
N GLY A 126 -5.72 -28.50 -16.85
CA GLY A 126 -6.93 -29.28 -16.51
C GLY A 126 -8.17 -28.95 -17.34
N ASN A 127 -8.11 -27.88 -18.16
CA ASN A 127 -9.22 -27.41 -19.00
C ASN A 127 -8.93 -27.60 -20.51
N ALA A 128 -7.95 -28.45 -20.86
CA ALA A 128 -7.58 -28.81 -22.23
C ALA A 128 -7.96 -30.27 -22.55
#